data_AF-A0A926EMZ2-F1
#
_entry.id   AF-A0A926EMZ2-F1
#
_cell.length_a   1.000
_cell.length_b   1.000
_cell.length_c   1.000
_cell.angle_alpha   90.00
_cell.angle_beta   90.00
_cell.angle_gamma   90.00
#
_symmetry.space_group_name_H-M   'P 1'
#
loop_
_entity.id
_entity.type
_entity.pdbx_description
1 polymer ?
#
loop_
_entity_poly.entity_id
_entity_poly.type
_entity_poly.pdbx_seq_one_letter_code
_entity_poly.pdbx_strand_id
1 'polypeptide(L)'
;MSEKEVFQWTKFYPELANKLLRYKNNRQGLLILLEEVFKKIDMRFPFRIEEERLEDICPFSIFGCFNKHITDEKRIRILSLLAQELEISEEVPTSFEGVPILDPRNAWFFGGRIVKLSAIPFHNILHRVFSSLSIYEVVYLTLILFLE
;
A
#
# COMPACT_ATOMS: atom_id res chain seq x y z
N MET A 1 -13.57 15.38 -17.89
CA MET A 1 -13.50 15.23 -16.42
C MET A 1 -13.03 16.55 -15.83
N SER A 2 -13.62 16.97 -14.72
CA SER A 2 -13.10 18.11 -13.95
C SER A 2 -11.79 17.74 -13.25
N GLU A 3 -10.95 18.71 -12.89
CA GLU A 3 -9.67 18.47 -12.17
C GLU A 3 -9.89 17.64 -10.89
N LYS A 4 -11.01 17.88 -10.20
CA LYS A 4 -11.42 17.14 -9.01
C LYS A 4 -11.76 15.67 -9.30
N GLU A 5 -12.25 15.35 -10.49
CA GLU A 5 -12.52 13.98 -10.94
C GLU A 5 -11.25 13.26 -11.40
N VAL A 6 -10.24 13.98 -11.89
CA VAL A 6 -8.96 13.41 -12.34
C VAL A 6 -8.11 12.96 -11.15
N PHE A 7 -8.12 13.71 -10.05
CA PHE A 7 -7.24 13.50 -8.90
C PHE A 7 -7.96 12.96 -7.65
N GLN A 8 -9.01 12.14 -7.81
CA GLN A 8 -9.80 11.55 -6.71
C GLN A 8 -8.92 10.83 -5.66
N TRP A 9 -7.83 10.20 -6.10
CA TRP A 9 -6.88 9.49 -5.24
C TRP A 9 -6.25 10.38 -4.16
N THR A 10 -6.17 11.70 -4.38
CA THR A 10 -5.58 12.66 -3.41
C THR A 10 -6.36 12.75 -2.10
N LYS A 11 -7.63 12.33 -2.08
CA LYS A 11 -8.43 12.25 -0.85
C LYS A 11 -8.45 10.84 -0.27
N PHE A 12 -8.63 9.84 -1.15
CA PHE A 12 -8.72 8.44 -0.74
C PHE A 12 -7.40 7.93 -0.14
N TYR A 13 -6.26 8.22 -0.77
CA TYR A 13 -4.97 7.68 -0.34
C TYR A 13 -4.58 8.12 1.08
N PRO A 14 -4.76 9.40 1.47
CA PRO A 14 -4.59 9.82 2.87
C PRO A 14 -5.50 9.09 3.87
N GLU A 15 -6.79 8.90 3.57
CA GLU A 15 -7.68 8.16 4.47
C GLU A 15 -7.25 6.70 4.59
N LEU A 16 -6.96 6.04 3.47
CA LEU A 16 -6.42 4.68 3.45
C LEU A 16 -5.16 4.59 4.31
N ALA A 17 -4.19 5.48 4.13
CA ALA A 17 -2.96 5.52 4.90
C ALA A 17 -3.22 5.64 6.41
N ASN A 18 -4.18 6.50 6.81
CA ASN A 18 -4.59 6.64 8.21
C ASN A 18 -5.23 5.35 8.77
N LYS A 19 -6.08 4.66 8.01
CA LYS A 19 -6.66 3.38 8.43
C LYS A 19 -5.60 2.30 8.58
N LEU A 20 -4.64 2.27 7.67
CA LEU A 20 -3.51 1.32 7.68
C LEU A 20 -2.58 1.52 8.89
N LEU A 21 -2.44 2.74 9.40
CA LEU A 21 -1.66 3.02 10.61
C LEU A 21 -2.19 2.30 11.86
N ARG A 22 -3.46 1.88 11.90
CA ARG A 22 -4.01 1.04 12.98
C ARG A 22 -3.28 -0.30 13.09
N TYR A 23 -2.72 -0.78 11.99
CA TYR A 23 -1.95 -2.01 11.91
C TYR A 23 -0.45 -1.81 12.17
N LYS A 24 -0.02 -0.63 12.67
CA LYS A 24 1.40 -0.36 12.97
C LYS A 24 2.05 -1.41 13.87
N ASN A 25 1.29 -1.90 14.85
CA ASN A 25 1.73 -2.90 15.83
C ASN A 25 1.02 -4.25 15.63
N ASN A 26 0.23 -4.41 14.57
CA ASN A 26 -0.50 -5.64 14.25
C ASN A 26 -0.24 -6.05 12.79
N ARG A 27 1.01 -6.40 12.49
CA ARG A 27 1.46 -6.78 11.15
C ARG A 27 0.82 -8.06 10.64
N GLN A 28 0.61 -9.04 11.53
CA GLN A 28 -0.06 -10.29 11.17
C GLN A 28 -1.52 -10.07 10.78
N GLY A 29 -2.25 -9.25 11.55
CA GLY A 29 -3.62 -8.89 11.21
C GLY A 29 -3.72 -8.19 9.86
N LEU A 30 -2.73 -7.36 9.51
CA LEU A 30 -2.68 -6.73 8.20
C LEU A 30 -2.47 -7.75 7.07
N LEU A 31 -1.55 -8.70 7.25
CA LEU A 31 -1.31 -9.76 6.26
C LEU A 31 -2.58 -10.58 6.02
N ILE A 32 -3.28 -10.98 7.07
CA ILE A 32 -4.54 -11.75 6.97
C ILE A 32 -5.60 -10.96 6.19
N LEU A 33 -5.82 -9.69 6.54
CA LEU A 33 -6.76 -8.82 5.82
C LEU A 33 -6.43 -8.76 4.33
N LEU A 34 -5.16 -8.58 3.99
CA LEU A 34 -4.73 -8.47 2.60
C LEU A 34 -4.85 -9.80 1.85
N GLU A 35 -4.55 -10.93 2.49
CA GLU A 35 -4.76 -12.25 1.88
C GLU A 35 -6.24 -12.45 1.52
N GLU A 36 -7.16 -12.07 2.42
CA GLU A 36 -8.60 -12.15 2.17
C GLU A 36 -9.02 -11.23 1.01
N VAL A 37 -8.54 -9.99 0.97
CA VAL A 37 -8.81 -9.04 -0.13
C VAL A 37 -8.35 -9.62 -1.46
N PHE A 38 -7.10 -10.08 -1.56
CA PHE A 38 -6.54 -10.62 -2.80
C PHE A 38 -7.23 -11.94 -3.22
N LYS A 39 -7.62 -12.77 -2.26
CA LYS A 39 -8.41 -13.98 -2.51
C LYS A 39 -9.79 -13.66 -3.08
N LYS A 40 -10.50 -12.67 -2.52
CA LYS A 40 -11.86 -12.28 -2.96
C LYS A 40 -11.91 -11.76 -4.40
N ILE A 41 -10.82 -11.13 -4.88
CA ILE A 41 -10.72 -10.62 -6.26
C ILE A 41 -10.00 -11.58 -7.22
N ASP A 42 -9.72 -12.81 -6.79
CA ASP A 42 -8.99 -13.82 -7.56
C ASP A 42 -7.64 -13.30 -8.10
N MET A 43 -6.89 -12.60 -7.24
CA MET A 43 -5.55 -12.13 -7.56
C MET A 43 -4.50 -12.82 -6.69
N ARG A 44 -3.35 -13.12 -7.29
CA ARG A 44 -2.18 -13.61 -6.56
C ARG A 44 -1.78 -12.57 -5.49
N PHE A 45 -1.90 -12.95 -4.22
CA PHE A 45 -1.35 -12.22 -3.08
C PHE A 45 0.11 -11.75 -3.34
N PRO A 46 0.43 -10.45 -3.20
CA PRO A 46 1.67 -9.87 -3.71
C PRO A 46 2.87 -9.94 -2.74
N PHE A 47 2.66 -10.21 -1.45
CA PHE A 47 3.73 -10.23 -0.45
C PHE A 47 4.32 -11.63 -0.28
N ARG A 48 5.09 -12.07 -1.29
CA ARG A 48 5.73 -13.38 -1.34
C ARG A 48 7.11 -13.30 -1.99
N ILE A 49 8.04 -14.15 -1.56
CA ILE A 49 9.30 -14.44 -2.27
C ILE A 49 9.13 -15.85 -2.84
N GLU A 50 9.23 -15.98 -4.17
CA GLU A 50 8.89 -17.23 -4.87
C GLU A 50 7.44 -17.66 -4.52
N GLU A 51 7.28 -18.80 -3.84
CA GLU A 51 6.01 -19.32 -3.38
C GLU A 51 5.77 -19.12 -1.87
N GLU A 52 6.79 -18.63 -1.14
CA GLU A 52 6.69 -18.40 0.30
C GLU A 52 6.13 -17.00 0.60
N ARG A 53 5.08 -16.96 1.41
CA ARG A 53 4.51 -15.70 1.90
C ARG A 53 5.49 -15.01 2.85
N LEU A 54 5.54 -13.68 2.78
CA LEU A 54 6.18 -12.85 3.80
C LEU A 54 5.46 -12.92 5.16
N GLU A 55 6.25 -13.02 6.22
CA GLU A 55 5.76 -12.96 7.59
C GLU A 55 5.62 -11.53 8.14
N ASP A 56 6.21 -10.53 7.51
CA ASP A 56 6.13 -9.13 7.97
C ASP A 56 6.12 -8.14 6.80
N ILE A 57 5.36 -7.05 6.97
CA ILE A 57 5.20 -5.97 5.99
C ILE A 57 4.99 -4.62 6.69
N CYS A 58 5.41 -3.53 6.04
CA CYS A 58 5.01 -2.17 6.44
C CYS A 58 3.58 -1.89 5.92
N PRO A 59 2.70 -1.13 6.63
CA PRO A 59 1.34 -0.89 6.18
C PRO A 59 1.31 -0.13 4.87
N PHE A 60 2.29 0.76 4.68
CA PHE A 60 2.40 1.54 3.46
C PHE A 60 2.91 0.73 2.26
N SER A 61 3.42 -0.49 2.45
CA SER A 61 3.76 -1.39 1.33
C SER A 61 2.53 -1.81 0.50
N ILE A 62 1.32 -1.63 1.04
CA ILE A 62 0.07 -1.89 0.29
C ILE A 62 -0.07 -0.96 -0.91
N PHE A 63 0.41 0.30 -0.84
CA PHE A 63 0.42 1.21 -2.00
C PHE A 63 1.24 0.62 -3.16
N GLY A 64 2.31 -0.12 -2.85
CA GLY A 64 3.09 -0.92 -3.78
C GLY A 64 2.26 -1.90 -4.62
N CYS A 65 1.22 -2.47 -4.01
CA CYS A 65 0.49 -3.59 -4.58
C CYS A 65 -0.44 -3.19 -5.73
N PHE A 66 -1.04 -2.01 -5.62
CA PHE A 66 -1.96 -1.50 -6.62
C PHE A 66 -1.33 -0.43 -7.52
N ASN A 67 -0.29 0.29 -7.08
CA ASN A 67 0.38 1.28 -7.95
C ASN A 67 1.43 0.68 -8.90
N LYS A 68 1.64 -0.64 -8.92
CA LYS A 68 2.48 -1.31 -9.93
C LYS A 68 1.80 -1.39 -11.31
N HIS A 69 2.45 -2.02 -12.28
CA HIS A 69 1.88 -2.35 -13.60
C HIS A 69 0.73 -3.36 -13.52
N ILE A 70 -0.43 -2.91 -13.03
CA ILE A 70 -1.73 -3.59 -13.15
C ILE A 70 -2.73 -2.63 -13.79
N THR A 71 -3.81 -3.18 -14.35
CA THR A 71 -4.86 -2.36 -14.97
C THR A 71 -5.64 -1.57 -13.92
N ASP A 72 -6.19 -0.43 -14.31
CA ASP A 72 -6.97 0.41 -13.40
C ASP A 72 -8.22 -0.31 -12.89
N GLU A 73 -8.83 -1.22 -13.66
CA GLU A 73 -9.94 -2.04 -13.15
C GLU A 73 -9.50 -2.93 -11.98
N LYS A 74 -8.28 -3.46 -12.02
CA LYS A 74 -7.71 -4.23 -10.90
C LYS A 74 -7.41 -3.33 -9.70
N ARG A 75 -6.89 -2.12 -9.93
CA ARG A 75 -6.67 -1.12 -8.87
C ARG A 75 -7.97 -0.79 -8.15
N ILE A 76 -9.01 -0.45 -8.92
CA ILE A 76 -10.34 -0.12 -8.39
C ILE A 76 -10.86 -1.29 -7.56
N ARG A 77 -10.81 -2.53 -8.06
CA ARG A 77 -11.26 -3.72 -7.29
C ARG A 77 -10.52 -3.89 -5.96
N ILE A 78 -9.19 -3.73 -5.94
CA ILE A 78 -8.39 -3.79 -4.70
C ILE A 78 -8.84 -2.69 -3.73
N LEU A 79 -8.92 -1.44 -4.22
CA LEU A 79 -9.27 -0.28 -3.39
C LEU A 79 -10.72 -0.35 -2.90
N SER A 80 -11.66 -0.88 -3.69
CA SER A 80 -13.05 -1.09 -3.27
C SER A 80 -13.16 -2.07 -2.11
N LEU A 81 -12.47 -3.22 -2.18
CA LEU A 81 -12.48 -4.15 -1.05
C LEU A 81 -11.75 -3.58 0.17
N LEU A 82 -10.61 -2.91 -0.01
CA LEU A 82 -9.93 -2.24 1.09
C LEU A 82 -10.82 -1.16 1.74
N ALA A 83 -11.56 -0.40 0.95
CA ALA A 83 -12.49 0.60 1.45
C ALA A 83 -13.58 -0.03 2.33
N GLN A 84 -14.13 -1.16 1.89
CA GLN A 84 -15.10 -1.93 2.66
C GLN A 84 -14.50 -2.47 3.97
N GLU A 85 -13.37 -3.18 3.91
CA GLU A 85 -12.77 -3.84 5.09
C GLU A 85 -12.20 -2.83 6.11
N LEU A 86 -11.78 -1.65 5.67
CA LEU A 86 -11.21 -0.60 6.51
C LEU A 86 -12.19 0.52 6.86
N GLU A 87 -13.43 0.41 6.39
CA GLU A 87 -14.52 1.39 6.57
C GLU A 87 -14.09 2.80 6.12
N ILE A 88 -13.48 2.91 4.93
CA ILE A 88 -13.06 4.18 4.32
C ILE A 88 -14.31 4.91 3.85
N SER A 89 -14.43 6.19 4.22
CA SER A 89 -15.59 7.01 3.85
C SER A 89 -15.44 7.70 2.50
N GLU A 90 -14.20 8.00 2.08
CA GLU A 90 -13.92 8.58 0.76
C GLU A 90 -14.28 7.61 -0.38
N GLU A 91 -14.73 8.19 -1.50
CA GLU A 91 -15.08 7.44 -2.70
C GLU A 91 -13.84 6.79 -3.33
N VAL A 92 -14.01 5.55 -3.81
CA VAL A 92 -12.94 4.82 -4.51
C VAL A 92 -12.56 5.58 -5.79
N PRO A 93 -11.27 5.92 -5.99
CA PRO A 93 -10.83 6.62 -7.18
C PRO A 93 -11.10 5.80 -8.45
N THR A 94 -11.59 6.47 -9.49
CA THR A 94 -11.76 5.88 -10.83
C THR A 94 -10.69 6.35 -11.83
N SER A 95 -9.89 7.34 -11.42
CA SER A 95 -8.75 7.88 -12.15
C SER A 95 -7.51 7.87 -11.26
N PHE A 96 -6.37 7.47 -11.84
CA PHE A 96 -5.06 7.42 -11.19
C PHE A 96 -4.04 8.30 -11.91
N GLU A 97 -4.50 9.28 -12.68
CA GLU A 97 -3.63 10.24 -13.37
C GLU A 97 -2.71 10.94 -12.35
N GLY A 98 -1.44 11.07 -12.71
CA GLY A 98 -0.41 11.64 -11.83
C GLY A 98 0.04 10.72 -10.70
N VAL A 99 -0.55 9.53 -10.50
CA VAL A 99 -0.03 8.51 -9.59
C VAL A 99 1.16 7.82 -10.27
N PRO A 100 2.35 7.86 -9.66
CA PRO A 100 3.50 7.19 -10.25
C PRO A 100 3.32 5.66 -10.30
N ILE A 101 3.71 5.05 -11.42
CA ILE A 101 3.66 3.59 -11.58
C ILE A 101 4.96 2.99 -11.04
N LEU A 102 4.83 2.05 -10.12
CA LEU A 102 5.96 1.47 -9.42
C LEU A 102 6.56 0.30 -10.20
N ASP A 103 7.89 0.25 -10.23
CA ASP A 103 8.60 -0.93 -10.72
C ASP A 103 8.27 -2.13 -9.81
N PRO A 104 7.83 -3.28 -10.35
CA PRO A 104 7.55 -4.47 -9.56
C PRO A 104 8.70 -4.91 -8.65
N ARG A 105 9.95 -4.57 -8.99
CA ARG A 105 11.16 -4.85 -8.20
C ARG A 105 11.29 -3.99 -6.95
N ASN A 106 10.64 -2.83 -6.93
CA ASN A 106 10.73 -1.83 -5.87
C ASN A 106 9.49 -1.81 -4.98
N ALA A 107 8.51 -2.69 -5.15
CA ALA A 107 7.24 -2.63 -4.40
C ALA A 107 7.38 -2.71 -2.87
N TRP A 108 8.57 -3.07 -2.37
CA TRP A 108 8.89 -3.18 -0.95
C TRP A 108 10.04 -2.24 -0.57
N PHE A 109 9.96 -1.63 0.62
CA PHE A 109 11.03 -0.77 1.17
C PHE A 109 12.32 -1.52 1.53
N PHE A 110 12.43 -2.82 1.24
CA PHE A 110 13.56 -3.66 1.63
C PHE A 110 14.12 -4.40 0.41
N GLY A 111 15.33 -4.06 0.00
CA GLY A 111 16.02 -4.73 -1.10
C GLY A 111 16.36 -6.18 -0.76
N GLY A 112 15.67 -7.13 -1.40
CA GLY A 112 16.11 -8.46 -1.84
C GLY A 112 16.88 -9.42 -0.92
N ARG A 113 17.20 -9.06 0.34
CA ARG A 113 17.90 -9.96 1.26
C ARG A 113 16.91 -10.56 2.24
N ILE A 114 16.81 -11.90 2.17
CA ILE A 114 16.24 -12.74 3.23
C ILE A 114 17.09 -12.49 4.49
N VAL A 115 16.72 -11.47 5.23
CA VAL A 115 17.09 -11.31 6.63
C VAL A 115 15.77 -11.42 7.35
N LYS A 116 15.68 -12.34 8.33
CA LYS A 116 14.55 -12.39 9.26
C LYS A 116 14.19 -10.94 9.61
N LEU A 117 12.99 -10.51 9.20
CA LEU A 117 12.54 -9.11 9.32
C LEU A 117 12.59 -8.60 10.77
N SER A 118 12.73 -9.50 11.74
CA SER A 118 13.03 -9.21 13.14
C SER A 118 14.40 -8.58 13.42
N ALA A 119 15.33 -8.49 12.45
CA ALA A 119 16.71 -8.07 12.69
C ALA A 119 17.16 -6.78 11.97
N ILE A 120 16.27 -6.10 11.23
CA ILE A 120 16.63 -4.83 10.55
C ILE A 120 16.10 -3.63 11.37
N PRO A 121 16.97 -2.77 11.93
CA PRO A 121 16.55 -1.61 12.73
C PRO A 121 15.84 -0.50 11.91
N PHE A 122 15.79 -0.63 10.57
CA PHE A 122 15.16 0.33 9.66
C PHE A 122 13.63 0.33 9.71
N HIS A 123 12.97 -0.74 10.18
CA HIS A 123 11.50 -0.78 10.30
C HIS A 123 10.99 0.31 11.26
N ASN A 124 11.81 0.67 12.27
CA ASN A 124 11.55 1.76 13.19
C ASN A 124 11.92 3.14 12.64
N ILE A 125 12.86 3.24 11.70
CA ILE A 125 13.31 4.53 11.14
C ILE A 125 12.24 5.10 10.21
N LEU A 126 11.72 4.31 9.28
CA LEU A 126 10.63 4.76 8.41
C LEU A 126 9.39 5.12 9.22
N HIS A 127 9.01 4.30 10.20
CA HIS A 127 7.91 4.64 11.09
C HIS A 127 8.18 5.94 11.87
N ARG A 128 9.40 6.17 12.35
CA ARG A 128 9.77 7.40 13.09
C ARG A 128 9.75 8.63 12.19
N VAL A 129 10.27 8.53 10.98
CA VAL A 129 10.24 9.59 9.96
C VAL A 129 8.80 9.88 9.53
N PHE A 130 7.99 8.86 9.26
CA PHE A 130 6.58 9.04 8.88
C PHE A 130 5.70 9.50 10.05
N SER A 131 6.04 9.18 11.30
CA SER A 131 5.29 9.66 12.47
C SER A 131 5.49 11.15 12.76
N SER A 132 6.51 11.78 12.19
CA SER A 132 6.76 13.23 12.28
C SER A 132 6.24 14.02 11.08
N LEU A 133 5.70 13.33 10.07
CA LEU A 133 5.22 13.94 8.82
C LEU A 133 3.70 13.92 8.77
N SER A 134 3.12 14.89 8.07
CA SER A 134 1.70 14.85 7.75
C SER A 134 1.38 13.63 6.89
N ILE A 135 0.15 13.12 6.97
CA ILE A 135 -0.26 11.94 6.20
C ILE A 135 -0.10 12.16 4.69
N TYR A 136 -0.23 13.41 4.21
CA TYR A 136 -0.01 13.78 2.82
C TYR A 136 1.45 13.61 2.42
N GLU A 137 2.39 14.02 3.27
CA GLU A 137 3.82 13.83 3.05
C GLU A 137 4.20 12.34 3.11
N VAL A 138 3.60 11.56 4.01
CA VAL A 138 3.82 10.11 4.07
C VAL A 138 3.38 9.43 2.77
N VAL A 139 2.18 9.77 2.27
CA VAL A 139 1.66 9.24 1.01
C VAL A 139 2.54 9.68 -0.16
N TYR A 140 2.90 10.96 -0.23
CA TYR A 140 3.72 11.51 -1.32
C TYR A 140 5.13 10.89 -1.34
N LEU A 141 5.78 10.78 -0.19
CA LEU A 141 7.08 10.10 -0.07
C LEU A 141 6.99 8.61 -0.37
N THR A 142 5.91 7.95 0.02
CA THR A 142 5.68 6.54 -0.35
C THR A 142 5.58 6.40 -1.87
N LEU A 143 4.87 7.32 -2.55
CA LEU A 143 4.77 7.31 -4.01
C LEU A 143 6.11 7.62 -4.71
N ILE A 144 6.93 8.51 -4.14
CA ILE A 144 8.25 8.86 -4.70
C ILE A 144 9.29 7.75 -4.46
N LEU A 145 9.36 7.21 -3.24
CA LEU A 145 10.39 6.23 -2.84
C LEU A 145 10.29 4.89 -3.61
N PHE A 146 9.18 4.66 -4.32
CA PHE A 146 8.99 3.48 -5.14
C PHE A 146 9.30 3.71 -6.64
N LEU A 147 9.74 4.92 -7.04
CA LEU A 147 10.11 5.28 -8.41
C LEU A 147 11.61 5.22 -8.71
N GLU A 148 12.46 5.14 -7.68
CA GLU A 148 13.91 4.92 -7.78
C GLU A 148 14.24 3.45 -7.53
#